data_AF-A0A7J4YI53-F1
#
_entry.id   AF-A0A7J4YI53-F1
#
_cell.length_a   1.000
_cell.length_b   1.000
_cell.length_c   1.000
_cell.angle_alpha   90.00
_cell.angle_beta   90.00
_cell.angle_gamma   90.00
#
_symmetry.space_group_name_H-M   'P 1'
#
loop_
_entity.id
_entity.type
_entity.pdbx_description
1 polymer ?
#
loop_
_entity_poly.entity_id
_entity_poly.type
_entity_poly.pdbx_seq_one_letter_code
_entity_poly.pdbx_strand_id
1 'polypeptide(L)'
;MKNKIISSLVLLITFVCTITIYHLLFDEHSKLFYINSVTTCIAELILLANIPILSNDKWLTFKSAATTSILNIYAIFLFLWTSIYSLCIEEESDYKVLYIGMLTVSIIFIVLLGITELGGGFMQKQDQDIKQATQKKKVLLISLSMYWNDIENILETVASDWKNNALQQLKVSVDKISIIPSKKLENNTEIVADINTKLNDIKEVFNKISKDIENPYLQKEVSQKIEQLKNYIIAIKSSI
;
A
#
# COMPACT_ATOMS: atom_id res chain seq x y z
N MET A 1 -21.53 -14.74 -8.64
CA MET A 1 -21.95 -16.17 -8.54
C MET A 1 -21.23 -17.06 -9.53
N LYS A 2 -21.17 -16.74 -10.84
CA LYS A 2 -20.45 -17.55 -11.86
C LYS A 2 -19.02 -17.94 -11.45
N ASN A 3 -18.21 -17.00 -10.94
CA ASN A 3 -16.82 -17.29 -10.57
C ASN A 3 -16.67 -18.27 -9.40
N LYS A 4 -17.62 -18.28 -8.45
CA LYS A 4 -17.63 -19.22 -7.31
C LYS A 4 -18.03 -20.64 -7.75
N ILE A 5 -18.97 -20.75 -8.68
CA ILE A 5 -19.42 -22.03 -9.24
C ILE A 5 -18.28 -22.68 -10.05
N ILE A 6 -17.59 -21.90 -10.89
CA ILE A 6 -16.45 -22.38 -11.67
C ILE A 6 -15.31 -22.84 -10.75
N SER A 7 -14.96 -22.03 -9.74
CA SER A 7 -13.92 -22.40 -8.76
C SER A 7 -14.25 -23.67 -7.98
N SER A 8 -15.52 -23.83 -7.55
CA SER A 8 -15.98 -25.05 -6.88
C SER A 8 -15.94 -26.28 -7.77
N LEU A 9 -16.25 -26.13 -9.06
CA LEU A 9 -16.27 -27.22 -10.02
C LEU A 9 -14.84 -27.66 -10.39
N VAL A 10 -13.91 -26.71 -10.53
CA VAL A 10 -12.48 -26.99 -10.69
C VAL A 10 -11.95 -27.80 -9.50
N LEU A 11 -12.24 -27.35 -8.27
CA LEU A 11 -11.79 -28.03 -7.06
C LEU A 11 -12.32 -29.46 -6.95
N LEU A 12 -13.59 -29.68 -7.29
CA LEU A 12 -14.19 -31.01 -7.30
C LEU A 12 -13.54 -31.93 -8.34
N ILE A 13 -13.27 -31.44 -9.55
CA ILE A 13 -12.57 -32.20 -10.58
C ILE A 13 -11.15 -32.55 -10.12
N THR A 14 -10.42 -31.59 -9.53
CA THR A 14 -9.07 -31.82 -9.01
C THR A 14 -9.09 -32.95 -7.97
N PHE A 15 -10.01 -32.93 -7.00
CA PHE A 15 -10.11 -34.01 -6.00
C PHE A 15 -10.41 -35.38 -6.62
N VAL A 16 -11.34 -35.46 -7.57
CA VAL A 16 -11.65 -36.72 -8.25
C VAL A 16 -10.42 -37.24 -9.00
N CYS A 17 -9.69 -36.37 -9.71
CA CYS A 17 -8.44 -36.73 -10.38
C CYS A 17 -7.39 -37.23 -9.40
N THR A 18 -7.19 -36.54 -8.28
CA THR A 18 -6.19 -36.89 -7.26
C THR A 18 -6.48 -38.22 -6.61
N ILE A 19 -7.74 -38.48 -6.22
CA ILE A 19 -8.16 -39.78 -5.70
C ILE A 19 -7.94 -40.89 -6.74
N THR A 20 -8.25 -40.62 -8.02
CA THR A 20 -8.05 -41.59 -9.11
C THR A 20 -6.56 -41.89 -9.33
N ILE A 21 -5.69 -40.87 -9.32
CA ILE A 21 -4.23 -41.04 -9.46
C ILE A 21 -3.67 -41.87 -8.31
N TYR A 22 -4.06 -41.57 -7.07
CA TYR A 22 -3.63 -42.37 -5.92
C TYR A 22 -4.14 -43.81 -5.99
N HIS A 23 -5.35 -44.03 -6.53
CA HIS A 23 -5.88 -45.38 -6.69
C HIS A 23 -5.12 -46.18 -7.74
N LEU A 24 -4.57 -45.53 -8.76
CA LEU A 24 -3.70 -46.15 -9.77
C LEU A 24 -2.26 -46.36 -9.26
N LEU A 25 -1.80 -45.54 -8.30
CA LEU A 25 -0.43 -45.61 -7.75
C LEU A 25 -0.27 -46.65 -6.65
N PHE A 26 -1.35 -46.99 -5.93
CA PHE A 26 -1.33 -47.93 -4.82
C PHE A 26 -2.16 -49.17 -5.16
N ASP A 27 -1.54 -50.34 -5.16
CA ASP A 27 -2.19 -51.62 -5.44
C ASP A 27 -3.17 -52.05 -4.32
N GLU A 28 -2.96 -51.60 -3.08
CA GLU A 28 -3.83 -51.86 -1.94
C GLU A 28 -4.26 -50.56 -1.24
N HIS A 29 -5.50 -50.55 -0.72
CA HIS A 29 -6.05 -49.45 0.09
C HIS A 29 -5.45 -49.42 1.51
N SER A 30 -4.13 -49.31 1.59
CA SER A 30 -3.36 -49.21 2.83
C SER A 30 -3.69 -47.92 3.60
N LYS A 31 -3.33 -47.87 4.88
CA LYS A 31 -3.44 -46.63 5.66
C LYS A 31 -2.65 -45.48 5.03
N LEU A 32 -1.52 -45.79 4.39
CA LEU A 32 -0.67 -44.82 3.69
C LEU A 32 -1.38 -44.19 2.49
N PHE A 33 -2.15 -44.98 1.73
CA PHE A 33 -3.00 -44.49 0.64
C PHE A 33 -3.96 -43.40 1.12
N TYR A 34 -4.70 -43.66 2.21
CA TYR A 34 -5.66 -42.70 2.75
C TYR A 34 -4.98 -41.43 3.27
N ILE A 35 -3.84 -41.55 3.97
CA ILE A 35 -3.11 -40.40 4.52
C ILE A 35 -2.59 -39.49 3.39
N ASN A 36 -2.00 -40.06 2.33
CA ASN A 36 -1.52 -39.29 1.19
C ASN A 36 -2.65 -38.65 0.40
N SER A 37 -3.71 -39.40 0.14
CA SER A 37 -4.86 -38.89 -0.62
C SER A 37 -5.53 -37.72 0.10
N VAL A 38 -5.78 -37.86 1.41
CA VAL A 38 -6.38 -36.79 2.23
C VAL A 38 -5.46 -35.58 2.33
N THR A 39 -4.16 -35.78 2.59
CA THR A 39 -3.20 -34.67 2.72
C THR A 39 -3.06 -33.90 1.41
N THR A 40 -3.05 -34.60 0.28
CA THR A 40 -2.98 -33.96 -1.05
C THR A 40 -4.24 -33.18 -1.36
N CYS A 41 -5.42 -33.73 -1.05
CA CYS A 41 -6.68 -32.98 -1.19
C CYS A 41 -6.69 -31.71 -0.32
N ILE A 42 -6.16 -31.77 0.91
CA ILE A 42 -6.04 -30.58 1.78
C ILE A 42 -5.07 -29.56 1.17
N ALA A 43 -3.92 -30.01 0.66
CA ALA A 43 -2.94 -29.13 0.01
C ALA A 43 -3.53 -28.44 -1.23
N GLU A 44 -4.23 -29.20 -2.08
CA GLU A 44 -4.94 -28.68 -3.26
C GLU A 44 -6.03 -27.68 -2.89
N LEU A 45 -6.80 -27.95 -1.83
CA LEU A 45 -7.81 -27.02 -1.32
C LEU A 45 -7.18 -25.69 -0.96
N ILE A 46 -6.07 -25.72 -0.20
CA ILE A 46 -5.36 -24.50 0.22
C ILE A 46 -4.85 -23.73 -1.00
N LEU A 47 -4.18 -24.41 -1.94
CA LEU A 47 -3.61 -23.78 -3.14
C LEU A 47 -4.71 -23.17 -4.03
N LEU A 48 -5.80 -23.89 -4.26
CA LEU A 48 -6.89 -23.44 -5.13
C LEU A 48 -7.75 -22.35 -4.48
N ALA A 49 -8.00 -22.43 -3.17
CA ALA A 49 -8.75 -21.41 -2.43
C ALA A 49 -8.03 -20.06 -2.40
N ASN A 50 -6.71 -20.08 -2.56
CA ASN A 50 -5.86 -18.89 -2.59
C ASN A 50 -5.84 -18.16 -3.94
N ILE A 51 -6.14 -18.83 -5.06
CA ILE A 51 -6.15 -18.23 -6.41
C ILE A 51 -7.18 -17.06 -6.52
N PRO A 52 -8.44 -17.20 -6.08
CA PRO A 52 -9.40 -16.10 -6.11
C PRO A 52 -9.02 -14.90 -5.23
N ILE A 53 -8.30 -15.16 -4.13
CA ILE A 53 -7.82 -14.12 -3.21
C ILE A 53 -6.73 -13.28 -3.89
N LEU A 54 -5.79 -13.95 -4.56
CA LEU A 54 -4.71 -13.29 -5.31
C LEU A 54 -5.16 -12.60 -6.59
N SER A 55 -6.24 -13.07 -7.21
CA SER A 55 -6.75 -12.51 -8.47
C SER A 55 -7.63 -11.27 -8.30
N ASN A 56 -7.99 -10.89 -7.08
CA ASN A 56 -8.93 -9.79 -6.83
C ASN A 56 -8.23 -8.64 -6.11
N ASP A 57 -8.04 -7.51 -6.79
CA ASP A 57 -7.39 -6.31 -6.24
C ASP A 57 -8.01 -5.83 -4.93
N LYS A 58 -9.30 -6.06 -4.73
CA LYS A 58 -9.99 -5.70 -3.47
C LYS A 58 -9.57 -6.58 -2.29
N TRP A 59 -9.15 -7.81 -2.57
CA TRP A 59 -8.75 -8.81 -1.57
C TRP A 59 -7.23 -8.96 -1.49
N LEU A 60 -6.48 -8.39 -2.43
CA LEU A 60 -5.02 -8.36 -2.45
C LEU A 60 -4.46 -7.25 -1.55
N THR A 61 -4.59 -7.44 -0.23
CA THR A 61 -3.91 -6.59 0.76
C THR A 61 -2.54 -7.18 1.07
N PHE A 62 -1.63 -6.36 1.61
CA PHE A 62 -0.32 -6.87 2.05
C PHE A 62 -0.48 -8.04 3.05
N LYS A 63 -1.46 -7.91 3.96
CA LYS A 63 -1.83 -8.96 4.91
C LYS A 63 -2.25 -10.25 4.19
N SER A 64 -3.23 -10.18 3.29
CA SER A 64 -3.76 -11.38 2.63
C SER A 64 -2.74 -12.04 1.70
N ALA A 65 -1.91 -11.26 1.00
CA ALA A 65 -0.84 -11.78 0.15
C ALA A 65 0.21 -12.54 0.98
N ALA A 66 0.64 -11.99 2.10
CA ALA A 66 1.61 -12.64 2.97
C ALA A 66 1.04 -13.91 3.63
N THR A 67 -0.20 -13.85 4.14
CA THR A 67 -0.89 -15.04 4.69
C THR A 67 -1.07 -16.13 3.63
N THR A 68 -1.46 -15.76 2.41
CA THR A 68 -1.61 -16.68 1.29
C THR A 68 -0.29 -17.34 0.92
N SER A 69 0.81 -16.58 0.90
CA SER A 69 2.14 -17.12 0.61
C SER A 69 2.55 -18.20 1.62
N ILE A 70 2.31 -17.95 2.92
CA ILE A 70 2.66 -18.91 3.98
C ILE A 70 1.81 -20.17 3.87
N LEU A 71 0.51 -20.03 3.61
CA LEU A 71 -0.40 -21.17 3.41
C LEU A 71 0.02 -22.02 2.20
N ASN A 72 0.44 -21.40 1.10
CA ASN A 72 0.92 -22.13 -0.07
C ASN A 72 2.20 -22.90 0.23
N ILE A 73 3.16 -22.28 0.93
CA ILE A 73 4.41 -22.95 1.34
C ILE A 73 4.09 -24.14 2.27
N TYR A 74 3.18 -23.95 3.24
CA TYR A 74 2.72 -25.02 4.13
C TYR A 74 2.14 -26.21 3.34
N ALA A 75 1.24 -25.95 2.40
CA ALA A 75 0.61 -26.97 1.58
C ALA A 75 1.65 -27.79 0.78
N ILE A 76 2.63 -27.12 0.19
CA ILE A 76 3.72 -27.77 -0.56
C ILE A 76 4.59 -28.62 0.38
N PHE A 77 4.99 -28.08 1.54
CA PHE A 77 5.80 -28.81 2.50
C PHE A 77 5.10 -30.05 3.05
N LEU A 78 3.81 -29.95 3.38
CA LEU A 78 3.02 -31.11 3.80
C LEU A 78 2.96 -32.17 2.72
N PHE A 79 2.64 -31.78 1.49
CA PHE A 79 2.55 -32.71 0.36
C PHE A 79 3.88 -33.42 0.09
N LEU A 80 5.00 -32.68 0.11
CA LEU A 80 6.33 -33.25 -0.07
C LEU A 80 6.71 -34.19 1.08
N TRP A 81 6.43 -33.81 2.33
CA TRP A 81 6.71 -34.65 3.49
C TRP A 81 5.99 -35.99 3.41
N THR A 82 4.68 -35.99 3.12
CA THR A 82 3.90 -37.22 3.01
C THR A 82 4.32 -38.07 1.82
N SER A 83 4.61 -37.44 0.67
CA SER A 83 5.04 -38.15 -0.54
C SER A 83 6.42 -38.79 -0.38
N ILE A 84 7.40 -38.07 0.16
CA ILE A 84 8.76 -38.59 0.39
C ILE A 84 8.74 -39.71 1.41
N TYR A 85 8.03 -39.53 2.53
CA TYR A 85 7.89 -40.58 3.54
C TYR A 85 7.34 -41.88 2.95
N SER A 86 6.37 -41.76 2.04
CA SER A 86 5.72 -42.88 1.39
C SER A 86 6.60 -43.61 0.37
N LEU A 87 7.58 -42.92 -0.22
CA LEU A 87 8.57 -43.53 -1.10
C LEU A 87 9.72 -44.19 -0.32
N CYS A 88 9.98 -43.76 0.91
CA CYS A 88 11.14 -44.20 1.69
C CYS A 88 10.85 -45.36 2.64
N ILE A 89 9.59 -45.74 2.88
CA ILE A 89 9.24 -46.82 3.80
C ILE A 89 8.56 -47.97 3.06
N GLU A 90 9.18 -49.15 3.13
CA GLU A 90 8.71 -50.40 2.52
C GLU A 90 7.80 -51.22 3.46
N GLU A 91 7.82 -50.99 4.78
CA GLU A 91 7.04 -51.76 5.76
C GLU A 91 6.04 -50.90 6.56
N GLU A 92 4.78 -51.33 6.64
CA GLU A 92 3.63 -50.62 7.23
C GLU A 92 3.68 -50.38 8.76
N SER A 93 4.80 -50.64 9.44
CA SER A 93 4.76 -50.91 10.89
C SER A 93 4.91 -49.70 11.82
N ASP A 94 5.43 -48.53 11.40
CA ASP A 94 5.49 -47.36 12.29
C ASP A 94 5.30 -45.98 11.63
N TYR A 95 4.03 -45.54 11.52
CA TYR A 95 3.63 -44.21 11.05
C TYR A 95 3.96 -43.06 12.02
N LYS A 96 4.53 -43.31 13.21
CA LYS A 96 4.79 -42.24 14.19
C LYS A 96 5.66 -41.12 13.60
N VAL A 97 6.68 -41.47 12.83
CA VAL A 97 7.59 -40.49 12.22
C VAL A 97 6.84 -39.57 11.25
N LEU A 98 5.91 -40.12 10.45
CA LEU A 98 5.04 -39.34 9.56
C LEU A 98 4.21 -38.32 10.33
N TYR A 99 3.49 -38.78 11.36
CA TYR A 99 2.60 -37.94 12.16
C TYR A 99 3.36 -36.89 12.97
N ILE A 100 4.51 -37.25 13.56
CA ILE A 100 5.39 -36.31 14.28
C ILE A 100 5.87 -35.22 13.32
N GLY A 101 6.27 -35.59 12.09
CA GLY A 101 6.66 -34.63 11.07
C GLY A 101 5.51 -33.69 10.67
N MET A 102 4.32 -34.23 10.39
CA MET A 102 3.14 -33.43 10.06
C MET A 102 2.76 -32.45 11.18
N LEU A 103 2.79 -32.90 12.44
CA LEU A 103 2.52 -32.06 13.61
C LEU A 103 3.58 -30.96 13.75
N THR A 104 4.86 -31.31 13.63
CA THR A 104 5.96 -30.35 13.76
C THR A 104 5.88 -29.25 12.71
N VAL A 105 5.67 -29.62 11.44
CA VAL A 105 5.46 -28.67 10.34
C VAL A 105 4.24 -27.80 10.64
N SER A 106 3.11 -28.40 11.05
CA SER A 106 1.89 -27.63 11.34
C SER A 106 2.07 -26.62 12.46
N ILE A 107 2.75 -26.97 13.56
CA ILE A 107 3.02 -26.04 14.66
C ILE A 107 3.87 -24.87 14.20
N ILE A 108 4.93 -25.12 13.44
CA ILE A 108 5.82 -24.06 12.91
C ILE A 108 5.02 -23.09 12.04
N PHE A 109 4.20 -23.60 11.12
CA PHE A 109 3.42 -22.75 10.23
C PHE A 109 2.29 -22.01 10.93
N ILE A 110 1.68 -22.56 11.99
CA ILE A 110 0.71 -21.85 12.83
C ILE A 110 1.36 -20.62 13.48
N VAL A 111 2.57 -20.78 14.03
CA VAL A 111 3.32 -19.66 14.62
C VAL A 111 3.66 -18.60 13.56
N LEU A 112 4.15 -19.03 12.39
CA LEU A 112 4.46 -18.11 11.28
C LEU A 112 3.22 -17.35 10.81
N LEU A 113 2.06 -18.02 10.69
CA LEU A 113 0.80 -17.38 10.34
C LEU A 113 0.40 -16.32 11.35
N GLY A 114 0.51 -16.60 12.66
CA GLY A 114 0.22 -15.63 13.71
C GLY A 114 1.10 -14.37 13.63
N ILE A 115 2.40 -14.55 13.38
CA ILE A 115 3.35 -13.42 13.20
C ILE A 115 2.97 -12.59 11.98
N THR A 116 2.69 -13.24 10.85
CA THR A 116 2.34 -12.56 9.60
C THR A 116 0.97 -11.89 9.67
N GLU A 117 0.04 -12.42 10.44
CA GLU A 117 -1.26 -11.80 10.61
C GLU A 117 -1.16 -10.46 11.35
N LEU A 118 -0.36 -10.43 12.41
CA LEU A 118 -0.07 -9.22 13.20
C LEU A 118 0.79 -8.22 12.40
N GLY A 119 1.88 -8.68 11.79
CA GLY A 119 2.79 -7.84 11.00
C GLY A 119 2.14 -7.30 9.73
N GLY A 120 1.32 -8.13 9.05
CA GLY A 120 0.60 -7.75 7.85
C GLY A 120 -0.45 -6.67 8.11
N GLY A 121 -1.12 -6.70 9.26
CA GLY A 121 -2.05 -5.64 9.68
C GLY A 121 -1.34 -4.30 9.92
N PHE A 122 -0.18 -4.32 10.58
CA PHE A 122 0.64 -3.12 10.80
C PHE A 122 1.14 -2.52 9.47
N MET A 123 1.70 -3.36 8.59
CA MET A 123 2.20 -2.91 7.28
C MET A 123 1.08 -2.40 6.37
N GLN A 124 -0.11 -3.00 6.42
CA GLN A 124 -1.26 -2.50 5.67
C GLN A 124 -1.71 -1.11 6.15
N LYS A 125 -1.73 -0.88 7.46
CA LYS A 125 -2.04 0.45 8.01
C LYS A 125 -0.99 1.48 7.60
N GLN A 126 0.29 1.11 7.69
CA GLN A 126 1.39 1.98 7.27
C GLN A 126 1.33 2.33 5.77
N ASP A 127 1.01 1.37 4.90
CA ASP A 127 0.84 1.62 3.46
C ASP A 127 -0.34 2.57 3.18
N GLN A 128 -1.44 2.45 3.92
CA GLN A 128 -2.56 3.37 3.84
C GLN A 128 -2.18 4.79 4.27
N ASP A 129 -1.48 4.94 5.40
CA ASP A 129 -1.01 6.23 5.91
C ASP A 129 -0.06 6.90 4.88
N ILE A 130 0.89 6.15 4.32
CA ILE A 130 1.80 6.65 3.27
C ILE A 130 1.02 7.09 2.02
N LYS A 131 0.02 6.32 1.58
CA LYS A 131 -0.81 6.66 0.42
C LYS A 131 -1.62 7.93 0.67
N GLN A 132 -2.24 8.08 1.84
CA GLN A 132 -2.98 9.28 2.22
C GLN A 132 -2.07 10.51 2.29
N ALA A 133 -0.91 10.40 2.95
CA ALA A 133 0.07 11.48 3.02
C ALA A 133 0.54 11.90 1.62
N THR A 134 0.80 10.93 0.73
CA THR A 134 1.20 11.18 -0.65
C THR A 134 0.10 11.86 -1.46
N GLN A 135 -1.17 11.45 -1.27
CA GLN A 135 -2.31 12.08 -1.94
C GLN A 135 -2.51 13.52 -1.48
N LYS A 136 -2.44 13.80 -0.17
CA LYS A 136 -2.49 15.17 0.38
C LYS A 136 -1.38 16.04 -0.21
N LYS A 137 -0.16 15.51 -0.29
CA LYS A 137 0.96 16.23 -0.94
C LYS A 137 0.70 16.49 -2.42
N LYS A 138 0.15 15.52 -3.17
CA LYS A 138 -0.19 15.70 -4.58
C LYS A 138 -1.21 16.82 -4.79
N VAL A 139 -2.25 16.86 -3.95
CA VAL A 139 -3.27 17.93 -3.98
C VAL A 139 -2.63 19.30 -3.70
N LEU A 140 -1.75 19.40 -2.71
CA LEU A 140 -1.01 20.63 -2.42
C LEU A 140 -0.12 21.07 -3.61
N LEU A 141 0.61 20.15 -4.24
CA LEU A 141 1.45 20.50 -5.39
C LEU A 141 0.61 21.02 -6.58
N ILE A 142 -0.56 20.42 -6.81
CA ILE A 142 -1.50 20.89 -7.82
C ILE A 142 -2.02 22.30 -7.46
N SER A 143 -2.40 22.55 -6.19
CA SER A 143 -2.89 23.86 -5.77
C SER A 143 -1.81 24.94 -5.89
N LEU A 144 -0.56 24.63 -5.57
CA LEU A 144 0.57 25.55 -5.77
C LEU A 144 0.81 25.86 -7.25
N SER A 145 0.70 24.87 -8.13
CA SER A 145 0.84 25.08 -9.58
C SER A 145 -0.28 25.95 -10.13
N MET A 146 -1.54 25.70 -9.72
CA MET A 146 -2.69 26.54 -10.11
C MET A 146 -2.51 27.97 -9.60
N TYR A 147 -2.10 28.12 -8.34
CA TYR A 147 -1.80 29.42 -7.74
C TYR A 147 -0.73 30.19 -8.52
N TRP A 148 0.36 29.52 -8.90
CA TRP A 148 1.43 30.16 -9.67
C TRP A 148 0.94 30.65 -11.02
N ASN A 149 0.18 29.83 -11.75
CA ASN A 149 -0.41 30.22 -13.03
C ASN A 149 -1.37 31.41 -12.88
N ASP A 150 -2.18 31.45 -11.82
CA ASP A 150 -3.08 32.58 -11.55
C ASP A 150 -2.31 33.88 -11.32
N ILE A 151 -1.21 33.83 -10.56
CA ILE A 151 -0.36 35.00 -10.31
C ILE A 151 0.32 35.49 -11.60
N GLU A 152 0.85 34.57 -12.42
CA GLU A 152 1.45 34.93 -13.72
C GLU A 152 0.42 35.62 -14.62
N ASN A 153 -0.81 35.12 -14.67
CA ASN A 153 -1.91 35.72 -15.44
C ASN A 153 -2.32 37.09 -14.89
N ILE A 154 -2.49 37.24 -13.57
CA ILE A 154 -2.85 38.52 -12.93
C ILE A 154 -1.81 39.61 -13.24
N LEU A 155 -0.54 39.22 -13.32
CA LEU A 155 0.57 40.15 -13.51
C LEU A 155 1.08 40.21 -14.96
N GLU A 156 0.45 39.51 -15.91
CA GLU A 156 0.93 39.40 -17.30
C GLU A 156 1.18 40.78 -17.93
N THR A 157 0.24 41.70 -17.71
CA THR A 157 0.24 43.07 -18.27
C THR A 157 1.09 44.07 -17.49
N VAL A 158 1.60 43.69 -16.31
CA VAL A 158 2.42 44.55 -15.45
C VAL A 158 3.88 44.43 -15.86
N ALA A 159 4.46 45.51 -16.41
CA ALA A 159 5.89 45.60 -16.73
C ALA A 159 6.59 46.49 -15.71
N SER A 160 7.16 45.89 -14.65
CA SER A 160 7.85 46.62 -13.58
C SER A 160 8.98 45.76 -13.00
N ASP A 161 10.12 46.39 -12.69
CA ASP A 161 11.25 45.71 -12.01
C ASP A 161 10.85 45.20 -10.62
N TRP A 162 9.94 45.91 -9.95
CA TRP A 162 9.37 45.48 -8.67
C TRP A 162 8.64 44.13 -8.81
N LYS A 163 7.87 43.93 -9.88
CA LYS A 163 7.15 42.67 -10.14
C LYS A 163 8.12 41.50 -10.20
N ASN A 164 9.23 41.65 -10.93
CA ASN A 164 10.20 40.56 -11.11
C ASN A 164 10.81 40.13 -9.77
N ASN A 165 11.16 41.09 -8.91
CA ASN A 165 11.67 40.80 -7.57
C ASN A 165 10.60 40.15 -6.68
N ALA A 166 9.38 40.70 -6.65
CA ALA A 166 8.28 40.16 -5.85
C ALA A 166 7.92 38.72 -6.27
N LEU A 167 7.85 38.44 -7.58
CA LEU A 167 7.62 37.10 -8.12
C LEU A 167 8.75 36.15 -7.75
N GLN A 168 10.01 36.58 -7.83
CA GLN A 168 11.15 35.74 -7.44
C GLN A 168 11.08 35.37 -5.95
N GLN A 169 10.77 36.32 -5.06
CA GLN A 169 10.65 36.06 -3.63
C GLN A 169 9.47 35.13 -3.30
N LEU A 170 8.34 35.33 -3.98
CA LEU A 170 7.18 34.44 -3.85
C LEU A 170 7.51 33.04 -4.34
N LYS A 171 8.17 32.92 -5.50
CA LYS A 171 8.58 31.63 -6.10
C LYS A 171 9.44 30.83 -5.13
N VAL A 172 10.45 31.45 -4.53
CA VAL A 172 11.29 30.81 -3.52
C VAL A 172 10.46 30.30 -2.33
N SER A 173 9.42 31.02 -1.93
CA SER A 173 8.54 30.60 -0.84
C SER A 173 7.64 29.43 -1.25
N VAL A 174 7.05 29.48 -2.45
CA VAL A 174 6.25 28.39 -3.04
C VAL A 174 7.08 27.12 -3.23
N ASP A 175 8.30 27.24 -3.75
CA ASP A 175 9.25 26.13 -3.89
C ASP A 175 9.61 25.54 -2.52
N LYS A 176 9.75 26.38 -1.49
CA LYS A 176 9.99 25.86 -0.13
C LYS A 176 8.80 25.09 0.44
N ILE A 177 7.57 25.41 0.04
CA ILE A 177 6.36 24.65 0.41
C ILE A 177 6.34 23.29 -0.29
N SER A 178 6.69 23.22 -1.58
CA SER A 178 6.66 21.96 -2.36
C SER A 178 7.60 20.90 -1.78
N ILE A 179 8.69 21.33 -1.13
CA ILE A 179 9.69 20.48 -0.49
C ILE A 179 9.23 20.00 0.91
N ILE A 180 8.11 20.49 1.46
CA ILE A 180 7.63 20.01 2.78
C ILE A 180 7.35 18.49 2.72
N PRO A 181 7.82 17.71 3.71
CA PRO A 181 7.56 16.27 3.76
C PRO A 181 6.08 15.96 3.95
N SER A 182 5.56 14.95 3.25
CA SER A 182 4.14 14.54 3.33
C SER A 182 3.70 14.23 4.76
N LYS A 183 4.58 13.62 5.56
CA LYS A 183 4.31 13.27 6.96
C LYS A 183 4.04 14.48 7.85
N LYS A 184 4.71 15.62 7.59
CA LYS A 184 4.47 16.87 8.32
C LYS A 184 3.11 17.49 7.97
N LEU A 185 2.70 17.35 6.70
CA LEU A 185 1.39 17.82 6.22
C LEU A 185 0.24 16.96 6.74
N GLU A 186 0.49 15.67 6.98
CA GLU A 186 -0.52 14.75 7.52
C GLU A 186 -0.80 15.02 9.00
N ASN A 187 0.24 15.19 9.81
CA ASN A 187 0.12 15.37 11.26
C ASN A 187 -0.56 16.69 11.66
N ASN A 188 -0.60 17.67 10.76
CA ASN A 188 -1.20 18.97 11.01
C ASN A 188 -2.13 19.33 9.85
N THR A 189 -3.40 18.94 9.97
CA THR A 189 -4.45 19.22 8.98
C THR A 189 -4.62 20.71 8.68
N GLU A 190 -4.26 21.58 9.63
CA GLU A 190 -4.38 23.03 9.53
C GLU A 190 -3.29 23.67 8.66
N ILE A 191 -2.11 23.03 8.51
CA ILE A 191 -0.99 23.61 7.75
C ILE A 191 -1.37 23.88 6.30
N VAL A 192 -2.06 22.94 5.64
CA VAL A 192 -2.46 23.11 4.24
C VAL A 192 -3.48 24.22 4.09
N ALA A 193 -4.45 24.31 5.02
CA ALA A 193 -5.44 25.38 5.02
C ALA A 193 -4.79 26.75 5.25
N ASP A 194 -3.88 26.86 6.22
CA ASP A 194 -3.15 28.09 6.54
C ASP A 194 -2.26 28.55 5.38
N ILE A 195 -1.55 27.63 4.73
CA ILE A 195 -0.75 27.93 3.54
C ILE A 195 -1.65 28.51 2.44
N ASN A 196 -2.78 27.86 2.16
CA ASN A 196 -3.72 28.34 1.13
C ASN A 196 -4.29 29.71 1.48
N THR A 197 -4.64 29.96 2.75
CA THR A 197 -5.11 31.28 3.21
C THR A 197 -4.05 32.36 2.98
N LYS A 198 -2.80 32.11 3.40
CA LYS A 198 -1.69 33.07 3.21
C LYS A 198 -1.36 33.32 1.74
N LEU A 199 -1.48 32.29 0.89
CA LEU A 199 -1.30 32.44 -0.55
C LEU A 199 -2.45 33.27 -1.16
N ASN A 200 -3.70 33.00 -0.80
CA ASN A 200 -4.85 33.77 -1.26
C ASN A 200 -4.76 35.24 -0.87
N ASP A 201 -4.35 35.53 0.37
CA ASP A 201 -4.06 36.88 0.84
C ASP A 201 -3.06 37.61 -0.06
N ILE A 202 -1.97 36.94 -0.47
CA ILE A 202 -0.97 37.51 -1.38
C ILE A 202 -1.58 37.74 -2.77
N LYS A 203 -2.35 36.78 -3.30
CA LYS A 203 -3.06 36.89 -4.58
C LYS A 203 -4.01 38.07 -4.63
N GLU A 204 -4.76 38.31 -3.55
CA GLU A 204 -5.66 39.46 -3.47
C GLU A 204 -4.91 40.79 -3.59
N VAL A 205 -3.75 40.93 -2.92
CA VAL A 205 -2.94 42.15 -3.03
C VAL A 205 -2.34 42.28 -4.43
N PHE A 206 -1.86 41.20 -5.05
CA PHE A 206 -1.41 41.24 -6.44
C PHE A 206 -2.51 41.68 -7.42
N ASN A 207 -3.74 41.22 -7.22
CA ASN A 207 -4.90 41.62 -8.03
C ASN A 207 -5.30 43.09 -7.82
N LYS A 208 -4.98 43.68 -6.66
CA LYS A 208 -5.14 45.13 -6.45
C LYS A 208 -4.04 45.90 -7.18
N ILE A 209 -2.79 45.43 -7.13
CA ILE A 209 -1.65 46.06 -7.79
C ILE A 209 -1.75 46.01 -9.31
N SER A 210 -2.28 44.94 -9.90
CA SER A 210 -2.49 44.87 -11.35
C SER A 210 -3.42 45.99 -11.88
N LYS A 211 -4.21 46.61 -10.99
CA LYS A 211 -5.09 47.74 -11.30
C LYS A 211 -4.51 49.10 -10.93
N ASP A 212 -3.48 49.13 -10.07
CA ASP A 212 -2.84 50.35 -9.55
C ASP A 212 -1.34 50.08 -9.26
N ILE A 213 -0.56 50.05 -10.34
CA ILE A 213 0.82 49.51 -10.37
C ILE A 213 1.81 50.38 -9.58
N GLU A 214 1.57 51.69 -9.54
CA GLU A 214 2.48 52.67 -8.93
C GLU A 214 2.23 52.88 -7.43
N ASN A 215 1.30 52.13 -6.83
CA ASN A 215 0.94 52.32 -5.42
C ASN A 215 2.01 51.74 -4.47
N PRO A 216 2.82 52.60 -3.81
CA PRO A 216 3.94 52.12 -2.98
C PRO A 216 3.45 51.42 -1.71
N TYR A 217 2.21 51.68 -1.27
CA TYR A 217 1.62 51.01 -0.11
C TYR A 217 1.32 49.54 -0.43
N LEU A 218 0.67 49.28 -1.56
CA LEU A 218 0.35 47.91 -1.99
C LEU A 218 1.63 47.09 -2.27
N GLN A 219 2.63 47.71 -2.89
CA GLN A 219 3.94 47.08 -3.11
C GLN A 219 4.62 46.65 -1.80
N LYS A 220 4.52 47.48 -0.76
CA LYS A 220 5.03 47.16 0.58
C LYS A 220 4.20 46.05 1.25
N GLU A 221 2.89 46.06 1.08
CA GLU A 221 1.98 45.04 1.63
C GLU A 221 2.29 43.65 1.07
N VAL A 222 2.54 43.52 -0.24
CA VAL A 222 2.97 42.25 -0.85
C VAL A 222 4.25 41.72 -0.23
N SER A 223 5.29 42.57 -0.15
CA SER A 223 6.58 42.17 0.43
C SER A 223 6.41 41.70 1.88
N GLN A 224 5.57 42.37 2.67
CA GLN A 224 5.26 41.96 4.04
C GLN A 224 4.55 40.61 4.11
N LYS A 225 3.54 40.38 3.27
CA LYS A 225 2.81 39.09 3.25
C LYS A 225 3.69 37.94 2.75
N ILE A 226 4.57 38.17 1.78
CA ILE A 226 5.57 37.18 1.34
C ILE A 226 6.52 36.82 2.49
N GLU A 227 7.01 37.80 3.25
CA GLU A 227 7.89 37.54 4.39
C GLU A 227 7.16 36.79 5.51
N GLN A 228 5.88 37.10 5.77
CA GLN A 228 5.05 36.34 6.71
C GLN A 228 4.88 34.87 6.28
N LEU A 229 4.64 34.62 4.99
CA LEU A 229 4.56 33.27 4.44
C LEU A 229 5.89 32.53 4.62
N LYS A 230 7.01 33.18 4.28
CA LYS A 230 8.36 32.62 4.45
C LYS A 230 8.64 32.24 5.91
N ASN A 231 8.32 33.11 6.86
CA ASN A 231 8.52 32.84 8.29
C ASN A 231 7.65 31.67 8.77
N TYR A 232 6.41 31.58 8.30
CA TYR A 232 5.53 30.45 8.60
C TYR A 232 6.08 29.12 8.06
N ILE A 233 6.60 29.10 6.82
CA ILE A 233 7.23 27.91 6.24
C ILE A 233 8.46 27.48 7.04
N ILE A 234 9.27 28.44 7.51
CA ILE A 234 10.42 28.15 8.37
C ILE A 234 9.96 27.50 9.67
N ALA A 235 8.92 28.05 10.31
CA ALA A 235 8.35 27.51 11.55
C ALA A 235 7.88 26.05 11.38
N ILE A 236 7.16 25.74 10.30
CA ILE A 236 6.72 24.37 9.98
C ILE A 236 7.90 23.42 9.77
N LYS A 237 8.98 23.89 9.11
CA LYS A 237 10.17 23.08 8.90
C LYS A 237 10.90 22.82 10.22
N SER A 238 10.91 23.77 11.14
CA SER A 238 11.57 23.65 12.45
C SER A 238 10.76 22.91 13.52
N SER A 239 9.42 22.83 13.43
CA SER A 239 8.63 22.04 14.37
C SER A 239 8.88 20.56 14.12
N ILE A 240 9.55 19.90 15.08
CA ILE A 240 10.04 18.52 15.05
C ILE A 240 8.89 17.53 14.80
#